data_AF-A0A948R146-F1
#
_entry.id   AF-A0A948R146-F1
#
_cell.length_a   1.000
_cell.length_b   1.000
_cell.length_c   1.000
_cell.angle_alpha   90.00
_cell.angle_beta   90.00
_cell.angle_gamma   90.00
#
_symmetry.space_group_name_H-M   'P 1'
#
loop_
_entity.id
_entity.type
_entity.pdbx_description
1 polymer ?
#
loop_
_entity_poly.entity_id
_entity_poly.type
_entity_poly.pdbx_seq_one_letter_code
_entity_poly.pdbx_strand_id
1 'polypeptide(L)'
;MSDRKPLMPKATAVWLVDNTALTFDQIADLCGLHPLEVKGIADGDVAQGIKGMDPVSSGQLTRDEIERGEADSSHKLRMAEQKVVLPQASTRKKRPRYTPVSRRHDRPNAVLWLLRQHPELKDSQIIRLVGTTKPTITQIRDRTHWNSANLVPQDPVTLGLCKQIDLDAEVKKAAKRAEANRPPGAPEPGGGLLPASETVPGLGPQPGLEPVRERSEAEEEAEVFANLQKLTSGQEVDGESENDQPDVVFPELSDDDESELPAESADETTAAEAGEETSDEAAPAEDYGLSAYIDPFDADAVKAIVKFCGIALRSADGSLVSCSSKDELNRVRESFLKKKLARTEDDEALDAAIADICERMKDNRRKHRVVFYYLLAEKFEMLEALKG
;
A
#
# COMPACT_ATOMS: atom_id res chain seq x y z
N MET A 1 9.97 -24.93 8.63
CA MET A 1 9.79 -25.75 7.42
C MET A 1 9.18 -24.84 6.38
N SER A 2 9.95 -24.43 5.39
CA SER A 2 9.50 -23.43 4.41
C SER A 2 8.54 -24.10 3.43
N ASP A 3 7.24 -23.94 3.65
CA ASP A 3 6.17 -24.31 2.71
C ASP A 3 6.16 -23.33 1.52
N ARG A 4 7.27 -23.32 0.78
CA ARG A 4 7.54 -22.40 -0.31
C ARG A 4 7.23 -23.12 -1.61
N LYS A 5 6.20 -22.66 -2.31
CA LYS A 5 5.75 -23.21 -3.59
C LYS A 5 6.51 -22.59 -4.77
N PRO A 6 6.69 -23.33 -5.88
CA PRO A 6 7.28 -22.79 -7.10
C PRO A 6 6.43 -21.67 -7.70
N LEU A 7 7.06 -20.75 -8.41
CA LEU A 7 6.39 -19.55 -8.95
C LEU A 7 5.32 -19.89 -10.01
N MET A 8 5.52 -20.98 -10.76
CA MET A 8 4.63 -21.45 -11.83
C MET A 8 4.35 -22.95 -11.67
N PRO A 9 3.49 -23.35 -10.72
CA PRO A 9 3.38 -24.75 -10.27
C PRO A 9 3.00 -25.73 -11.37
N LYS A 10 2.06 -25.37 -12.27
CA LYS A 10 1.66 -26.24 -13.39
C LYS A 10 2.77 -26.41 -14.43
N ALA A 11 3.46 -25.33 -14.80
CA ALA A 11 4.56 -25.39 -15.77
C ALA A 11 5.79 -26.13 -15.21
N THR A 12 6.06 -25.97 -13.92
CA THR A 12 7.11 -26.73 -13.23
C THR A 12 6.75 -28.21 -13.11
N ALA A 13 5.48 -28.55 -12.83
CA ALA A 13 5.01 -29.93 -12.81
C ALA A 13 5.15 -30.62 -14.17
N VAL A 14 4.76 -29.97 -15.28
CA VAL A 14 4.95 -30.48 -16.65
C VAL A 14 6.42 -30.82 -16.91
N TRP A 15 7.33 -29.91 -16.55
CA TRP A 15 8.76 -30.15 -16.75
C TRP A 15 9.29 -31.30 -15.89
N LEU A 16 8.88 -31.38 -14.62
CA LEU A 16 9.32 -32.44 -13.70
C LEU A 16 8.82 -33.81 -14.14
N VAL A 17 7.56 -33.92 -14.57
CA VAL A 17 6.99 -35.18 -15.09
C VAL A 17 7.73 -35.67 -16.33
N ASP A 18 8.12 -34.76 -17.23
CA ASP A 18 8.78 -35.14 -18.50
C ASP A 18 10.29 -35.41 -18.37
N ASN A 19 10.96 -34.82 -17.37
CA ASN A 19 12.43 -34.78 -17.30
C ASN A 19 13.04 -35.45 -16.05
N THR A 20 12.22 -35.95 -15.13
CA THR A 20 12.68 -36.58 -13.87
C THR A 20 11.93 -37.88 -13.59
N ALA A 21 12.52 -38.75 -12.77
CA ALA A 21 11.90 -40.00 -12.32
C ALA A 21 11.18 -39.88 -10.96
N LEU A 22 10.78 -38.65 -10.59
CA LEU A 22 10.09 -38.37 -9.33
C LEU A 22 8.67 -38.97 -9.31
N THR A 23 8.19 -39.35 -8.12
CA THR A 23 6.82 -39.83 -7.96
C THR A 23 5.81 -38.69 -8.08
N PHE A 24 4.58 -39.02 -8.50
CA PHE A 24 3.50 -38.03 -8.63
C PHE A 24 3.17 -37.35 -7.30
N ASP A 25 3.29 -38.07 -6.18
CA ASP A 25 3.07 -37.51 -4.83
C ASP A 25 4.16 -36.50 -4.45
N GLN A 26 5.42 -36.75 -4.81
CA GLN A 26 6.52 -35.81 -4.58
C GLN A 26 6.37 -34.52 -5.40
N ILE A 27 5.95 -34.64 -6.66
CA ILE A 27 5.70 -33.47 -7.54
C ILE A 27 4.47 -32.70 -7.04
N ALA A 28 3.43 -33.40 -6.60
CA ALA A 28 2.22 -32.83 -6.02
C ALA A 28 2.53 -32.02 -4.75
N ASP A 29 3.29 -32.60 -3.82
CA ASP A 29 3.75 -31.95 -2.58
C ASP A 29 4.58 -30.69 -2.88
N LEU A 30 5.48 -30.75 -3.87
CA LEU A 30 6.34 -29.64 -4.24
C LEU A 30 5.56 -28.47 -4.87
N CYS A 31 4.69 -28.79 -5.83
CA CYS A 31 3.92 -27.79 -6.58
C CYS A 31 2.65 -27.34 -5.84
N GLY A 32 2.26 -28.02 -4.76
CA GLY A 32 1.00 -27.81 -4.06
C GLY A 32 -0.23 -28.15 -4.92
N LEU A 33 -0.10 -29.15 -5.79
CA LEU A 33 -1.14 -29.67 -6.67
C LEU A 33 -1.66 -31.01 -6.13
N HIS A 34 -2.84 -31.45 -6.57
CA HIS A 34 -3.33 -32.78 -6.19
C HIS A 34 -2.61 -33.87 -7.03
N PRO A 35 -2.30 -35.06 -6.47
CA PRO A 35 -1.65 -36.15 -7.24
C PRO A 35 -2.39 -36.53 -8.53
N LEU A 36 -3.73 -36.43 -8.53
CA LEU A 36 -4.55 -36.66 -9.73
C LEU A 36 -4.34 -35.60 -10.82
N GLU A 37 -4.06 -34.35 -10.45
CA GLU A 37 -3.74 -33.31 -11.44
C GLU A 37 -2.37 -33.55 -12.06
N VAL A 38 -1.38 -33.99 -11.27
CA VAL A 38 -0.06 -34.37 -11.79
C VAL A 38 -0.16 -35.57 -12.72
N LYS A 39 -1.00 -36.57 -12.36
CA LYS A 39 -1.31 -37.69 -13.25
C LYS A 39 -1.99 -37.24 -14.54
N GLY A 40 -2.98 -36.34 -14.45
CA GLY A 40 -3.63 -35.75 -15.62
C GLY A 40 -2.70 -34.92 -16.48
N ILE A 41 -1.65 -34.31 -15.91
CA ILE A 41 -0.57 -33.65 -16.65
C ILE A 41 0.28 -34.69 -17.39
N ALA A 42 0.64 -35.80 -16.74
CA ALA A 42 1.38 -36.90 -17.35
C ALA A 42 0.61 -37.57 -18.50
N ASP A 43 -0.71 -37.71 -18.34
CA ASP A 43 -1.61 -38.25 -19.36
C ASP A 43 -1.90 -37.22 -20.50
N GLY A 44 -1.45 -35.97 -20.35
CA GLY A 44 -1.62 -34.91 -21.35
C GLY A 44 -3.03 -34.29 -21.39
N ASP A 45 -3.85 -34.48 -20.35
CA ASP A 45 -5.22 -33.98 -20.24
C ASP A 45 -5.27 -32.60 -19.55
N VAL A 46 -4.47 -32.40 -18.49
CA VAL A 46 -4.56 -31.25 -17.56
C VAL A 46 -3.44 -30.22 -17.75
N ALA A 47 -2.96 -29.99 -18.98
CA ALA A 47 -1.99 -28.90 -19.28
C ALA A 47 -1.75 -28.69 -20.79
N GLN A 48 -2.72 -29.01 -21.65
CA GLN A 48 -2.54 -28.91 -23.09
C GLN A 48 -2.14 -27.47 -23.50
N GLY A 49 -0.93 -27.30 -24.01
CA GLY A 49 -0.39 -26.01 -24.45
C GLY A 49 0.51 -25.27 -23.44
N ILE A 50 0.67 -25.76 -22.21
CA ILE A 50 1.60 -25.15 -21.24
C ILE A 50 3.03 -25.65 -21.53
N LYS A 51 3.94 -24.71 -21.82
CA LYS A 51 5.36 -25.05 -21.97
C LYS A 51 6.00 -25.30 -20.60
N GLY A 52 6.58 -26.48 -20.42
CA GLY A 52 7.32 -26.83 -19.20
C GLY A 52 8.45 -25.83 -18.91
N MET A 53 8.58 -25.43 -17.65
CA MET A 53 9.62 -24.52 -17.18
C MET A 53 10.57 -25.24 -16.24
N ASP A 54 11.87 -25.20 -16.57
CA ASP A 54 12.91 -25.84 -15.77
C ASP A 54 13.08 -25.16 -14.38
N PRO A 55 12.82 -25.88 -13.28
CA PRO A 55 13.00 -25.38 -11.92
C PRO A 55 14.47 -25.22 -11.51
N VAL A 56 15.41 -25.89 -12.18
CA VAL A 56 16.86 -25.77 -11.92
C VAL A 56 17.39 -24.50 -12.57
N SER A 57 17.07 -24.25 -13.84
CA SER A 57 17.44 -23.01 -14.54
C SER A 57 16.84 -21.75 -13.89
N SER A 58 15.66 -21.87 -13.28
CA SER A 58 15.04 -20.77 -12.51
C SER A 58 15.57 -20.62 -11.08
N GLY A 59 16.48 -21.49 -10.64
CA GLY A 59 17.07 -21.47 -9.30
C GLY A 59 16.09 -21.81 -8.17
N GLN A 60 14.99 -22.48 -8.50
CA GLN A 60 13.96 -22.92 -7.53
C GLN A 60 14.31 -24.29 -6.93
N LEU A 61 14.90 -25.20 -7.72
CA LEU A 61 15.44 -26.48 -7.28
C LEU A 61 16.94 -26.58 -7.55
N THR A 62 17.62 -27.41 -6.77
CA THR A 62 19.00 -27.82 -7.06
C THR A 62 19.00 -29.19 -7.72
N ARG A 63 19.99 -29.46 -8.58
CA ARG A 63 20.14 -30.77 -9.23
C ARG A 63 20.29 -31.90 -8.20
N ASP A 64 21.09 -31.66 -7.17
CA ASP A 64 21.35 -32.60 -6.07
C ASP A 64 20.08 -32.95 -5.26
N GLU A 65 19.09 -32.05 -5.21
CA GLU A 65 17.81 -32.32 -4.54
C GLU A 65 16.92 -33.23 -5.40
N ILE A 66 16.94 -33.06 -6.73
CA ILE A 66 16.21 -33.95 -7.66
C ILE A 66 16.81 -35.36 -7.61
N GLU A 67 18.14 -35.50 -7.66
CA GLU A 67 18.80 -36.81 -7.59
C GLU A 67 18.51 -37.55 -6.28
N ARG A 68 18.42 -36.82 -5.15
CA ARG A 68 17.98 -37.39 -3.87
C ARG A 68 16.52 -37.83 -3.88
N GLY A 69 15.65 -37.06 -4.52
CA GLY A 69 14.23 -37.43 -4.68
C GLY A 69 14.01 -38.61 -5.63
N GLU A 70 14.85 -38.78 -6.65
CA GLU A 70 14.81 -39.93 -7.56
C GLU A 70 15.29 -41.22 -6.89
N ALA A 71 16.24 -41.11 -5.94
CA ALA A 71 16.73 -42.26 -5.19
C ALA A 71 15.77 -42.72 -4.07
N ASP A 72 14.99 -41.81 -3.48
CA ASP A 72 14.04 -42.11 -2.41
C ASP A 72 12.64 -41.56 -2.75
N SER A 73 11.70 -42.46 -3.03
CA SER A 73 10.30 -42.15 -3.35
C SER A 73 9.52 -41.48 -2.21
N SER A 74 10.01 -41.57 -0.97
CA SER A 74 9.36 -40.95 0.21
C SER A 74 9.93 -39.57 0.56
N HIS A 75 10.98 -39.13 -0.14
CA HIS A 75 11.68 -37.88 0.18
C HIS A 75 10.87 -36.66 -0.26
N LYS A 76 10.70 -35.69 0.66
CA LYS A 76 10.01 -34.43 0.39
C LYS A 76 11.00 -33.38 -0.13
N LEU A 77 10.86 -33.06 -1.41
CA LEU A 77 11.70 -32.06 -2.10
C LEU A 77 11.57 -30.69 -1.44
N ARG A 78 12.72 -30.04 -1.21
CA ARG A 78 12.77 -28.68 -0.65
C ARG A 78 13.24 -27.67 -1.68
N MET A 79 12.56 -26.52 -1.75
CA MET A 79 12.99 -25.40 -2.58
C MET A 79 14.37 -24.89 -2.13
N ALA A 80 15.20 -24.51 -3.11
CA ALA A 80 16.48 -23.88 -2.87
C ALA A 80 16.29 -22.54 -2.14
N GLU A 81 17.16 -22.24 -1.17
CA GLU A 81 17.17 -20.94 -0.52
C GLU A 81 17.60 -19.87 -1.51
N GLN A 82 16.75 -18.86 -1.72
CA GLN A 82 17.06 -17.76 -2.61
C GLN A 82 18.29 -17.01 -2.08
N LYS A 83 19.39 -17.05 -2.85
CA LYS A 83 20.65 -16.36 -2.55
C LYS A 83 20.52 -14.83 -2.47
N VAL A 84 19.45 -14.28 -3.03
CA VAL A 84 19.18 -12.83 -3.03
C VAL A 84 17.94 -12.55 -2.18
N VAL A 85 18.15 -11.95 -1.01
CA VAL A 85 17.08 -11.47 -0.13
C VAL A 85 16.48 -10.22 -0.76
N LEU A 86 15.37 -10.39 -1.50
CA LEU A 86 14.57 -9.24 -1.91
C LEU A 86 13.87 -8.68 -0.65
N PRO A 87 13.98 -7.37 -0.38
CA PRO A 87 13.19 -6.77 0.69
C PRO A 87 11.71 -6.97 0.35
N GLN A 88 10.91 -7.38 1.35
CA GLN A 88 9.46 -7.53 1.23
C GLN A 88 8.88 -6.21 0.71
N ALA A 89 8.60 -6.15 -0.59
CA ALA A 89 8.05 -4.95 -1.20
C ALA A 89 6.69 -4.72 -0.55
N SER A 90 6.57 -3.66 0.26
CA SER A 90 5.28 -3.16 0.74
C SER A 90 4.47 -2.75 -0.50
N THR A 91 3.73 -3.70 -1.07
CA THR A 91 3.10 -3.65 -2.40
C THR A 91 1.99 -2.62 -2.55
N ARG A 92 1.72 -1.80 -1.53
CA ARG A 92 0.79 -0.66 -1.66
C ARG A 92 1.39 0.58 -1.01
N LYS A 93 1.61 1.63 -1.83
CA LYS A 93 1.78 3.00 -1.32
C LYS A 93 0.60 3.26 -0.38
N LYS A 94 0.87 3.54 0.90
CA LYS A 94 -0.16 3.76 1.93
C LYS A 94 -1.17 4.80 1.42
N ARG A 95 -2.38 4.37 1.06
CA ARG A 95 -3.48 5.26 0.68
C ARG A 95 -3.92 6.06 1.93
N PRO A 96 -4.40 7.31 1.77
CA PRO A 96 -4.97 8.06 2.90
C PRO A 96 -6.08 7.25 3.57
N ARG A 97 -6.05 7.13 4.91
CA ARG A 97 -7.10 6.44 5.65
C ARG A 97 -8.39 7.23 5.55
N TYR A 98 -9.48 6.57 5.13
CA TYR A 98 -10.80 7.16 5.14
C TYR A 98 -11.27 7.34 6.60
N THR A 99 -11.67 8.55 6.97
CA THR A 99 -12.33 8.80 8.27
C THR A 99 -13.83 8.97 8.03
N PRO A 100 -14.68 8.17 8.72
CA PRO A 100 -16.13 8.27 8.60
C PRO A 100 -16.62 9.66 9.02
N VAL A 101 -17.75 10.09 8.45
CA VAL A 101 -18.27 11.47 8.60
C VAL A 101 -18.44 11.89 10.06
N SER A 102 -18.93 10.98 10.92
CA SER A 102 -19.10 11.22 12.36
C SER A 102 -17.80 11.64 13.06
N ARG A 103 -16.67 11.00 12.70
CA ARG A 103 -15.36 11.22 13.31
C ARG A 103 -14.54 12.33 12.63
N ARG A 104 -15.12 13.08 11.70
CA ARG A 104 -14.42 14.20 11.04
C ARG A 104 -14.28 15.42 11.95
N HIS A 105 -15.22 15.60 12.87
CA HIS A 105 -15.20 16.68 13.86
C HIS A 105 -14.06 16.53 14.88
N ASP A 106 -13.49 15.33 15.02
CA ASP A 106 -12.35 15.06 15.91
C ASP A 106 -10.99 15.39 15.27
N ARG A 107 -10.94 15.59 13.95
CA ARG A 107 -9.68 15.93 13.26
C ARG A 107 -9.10 17.28 13.70
N PRO A 108 -9.89 18.36 13.86
CA PRO A 108 -9.40 19.61 14.46
C PRO A 108 -8.84 19.45 15.88
N ASN A 109 -9.47 18.61 16.70
CA ASN A 109 -9.03 18.29 18.06
C ASN A 109 -7.63 17.63 18.06
N ALA A 110 -7.44 16.67 17.15
CA ALA A 110 -6.16 16.00 16.92
C ALA A 110 -5.05 16.96 16.45
N VAL A 111 -5.37 17.88 15.52
CA VAL A 111 -4.41 18.88 15.04
C VAL A 111 -4.00 19.82 16.17
N LEU A 112 -4.96 20.27 16.99
CA LEU A 112 -4.67 21.16 18.12
C LEU A 112 -3.76 20.48 19.16
N TRP A 113 -3.96 19.19 19.41
CA TRP A 113 -3.09 18.41 20.30
C TRP A 113 -1.67 18.28 19.73
N LEU A 114 -1.53 17.93 18.45
CA LEU A 114 -0.23 17.81 17.78
C LEU A 114 0.56 19.12 17.80
N LEU A 115 -0.11 20.26 17.56
CA LEU A 115 0.54 21.58 17.61
C LEU A 115 0.99 21.97 19.02
N ARG A 116 0.34 21.46 20.08
CA ARG A 116 0.70 21.75 21.47
C ARG A 116 1.79 20.84 22.01
N GLN A 117 1.69 19.53 21.74
CA GLN A 117 2.62 18.53 22.28
C GLN A 117 3.86 18.36 21.42
N HIS A 118 3.72 18.51 20.10
CA HIS A 118 4.80 18.28 19.14
C HIS A 118 4.95 19.46 18.16
N PRO A 119 5.42 20.64 18.64
CA PRO A 119 5.64 21.80 17.78
C PRO A 119 6.73 21.56 16.72
N GLU A 120 7.57 20.54 16.89
CA GLU A 120 8.61 20.12 15.95
C GLU A 120 8.06 19.48 14.67
N LEU A 121 6.79 19.04 14.67
CA LEU A 121 6.18 18.41 13.50
C LEU A 121 5.86 19.43 12.41
N LYS A 122 6.30 19.13 11.18
CA LYS A 122 5.95 19.92 9.99
C LYS A 122 4.48 19.68 9.61
N ASP A 123 3.82 20.69 9.04
CA ASP A 123 2.45 20.58 8.51
C ASP A 123 2.27 19.36 7.57
N SER A 124 3.28 19.05 6.74
CA SER A 124 3.26 17.87 5.85
C SER A 124 3.16 16.53 6.59
N GLN A 125 3.71 16.46 7.80
CA GLN A 125 3.67 15.28 8.66
C GLN A 125 2.30 15.16 9.33
N ILE A 126 1.76 16.27 9.83
CA ILE A 126 0.41 16.38 10.41
C ILE A 126 -0.66 15.97 9.37
N ILE A 127 -0.51 16.41 8.11
CA ILE A 127 -1.41 16.02 7.00
C ILE A 127 -1.42 14.50 6.79
N ARG A 128 -0.26 13.83 6.88
CA ARG A 128 -0.16 12.36 6.70
C ARG A 128 -0.74 11.58 7.87
N LEU A 129 -0.56 12.07 9.10
CA LEU A 129 -1.04 11.40 10.31
C LEU A 129 -2.56 11.53 10.47
N VAL A 130 -3.10 12.75 10.29
CA VAL A 130 -4.51 13.06 10.58
C VAL A 130 -5.40 12.99 9.34
N GLY A 131 -4.82 13.15 8.13
CA GLY A 131 -5.60 13.21 6.88
C GLY A 131 -6.40 14.51 6.74
N THR A 132 -5.90 15.62 7.28
CA THR A 132 -6.47 16.97 7.16
C THR A 132 -5.80 17.77 6.02
N THR A 133 -6.27 18.99 5.75
CA THR A 133 -5.68 19.87 4.75
C THR A 133 -4.81 20.95 5.38
N LYS A 134 -3.81 21.44 4.64
CA LYS A 134 -2.94 22.55 5.08
C LYS A 134 -3.70 23.81 5.53
N PRO A 135 -4.71 24.33 4.80
CA PRO A 135 -5.45 25.51 5.26
C PRO A 135 -6.18 25.27 6.57
N THR A 136 -6.68 24.06 6.83
CA THR A 136 -7.28 23.71 8.12
C THR A 136 -6.26 23.79 9.26
N ILE A 137 -5.02 23.33 9.05
CA ILE A 137 -3.96 23.41 10.06
C ILE A 137 -3.62 24.88 10.36
N THR A 138 -3.48 25.71 9.33
CA THR A 138 -3.23 27.16 9.48
C THR A 138 -4.37 27.84 10.24
N GLN A 139 -5.63 27.55 9.91
CA GLN A 139 -6.78 28.10 10.62
C GLN A 139 -6.82 27.73 12.12
N ILE A 140 -6.37 26.53 12.46
CA ILE A 140 -6.30 26.09 13.86
C ILE A 140 -5.13 26.76 14.58
N ARG A 141 -3.98 26.94 13.91
CA ARG A 141 -2.83 27.68 14.44
C ARG A 141 -3.20 29.14 14.73
N ASP A 142 -3.89 29.78 13.79
CA ASP A 142 -4.31 31.17 13.88
C ASP A 142 -5.62 31.37 14.67
N ARG A 143 -6.21 30.27 15.17
CA ARG A 143 -7.52 30.24 15.87
C ARG A 143 -8.69 30.84 15.06
N THR A 144 -8.57 30.89 13.74
CA THR A 144 -9.59 31.39 12.79
C THR A 144 -10.57 30.31 12.32
N HIS A 145 -10.44 29.08 12.80
CA HIS A 145 -11.40 28.03 12.52
C HIS A 145 -12.78 28.37 13.11
N TRP A 146 -13.86 28.10 12.39
CA TRP A 146 -15.24 28.44 12.82
C TRP A 146 -15.62 27.84 14.18
N ASN A 147 -15.00 26.72 14.57
CA ASN A 147 -15.22 26.07 15.86
C ASN A 147 -14.03 26.22 16.83
N SER A 148 -13.16 27.23 16.67
CA SER A 148 -11.92 27.34 17.45
C SER A 148 -12.13 27.45 18.97
N ALA A 149 -13.28 27.98 19.40
CA ALA A 149 -13.63 28.14 20.81
C ALA A 149 -13.93 26.81 21.54
N ASN A 150 -14.47 25.81 20.84
CA ASN A 150 -14.88 24.53 21.46
C ASN A 150 -13.91 23.37 21.18
N LEU A 151 -12.73 23.63 20.60
CA LEU A 151 -11.76 22.57 20.32
C LEU A 151 -11.09 22.10 21.60
N VAL A 152 -11.14 20.79 21.84
CA VAL A 152 -10.45 20.12 22.95
C VAL A 152 -9.25 19.37 22.37
N PRO A 153 -8.02 19.60 22.85
CA PRO A 153 -6.87 18.83 22.38
C PRO A 153 -7.05 17.36 22.77
N GLN A 154 -7.07 16.48 21.77
CA GLN A 154 -7.10 15.03 21.97
C GLN A 154 -6.06 14.34 21.10
N ASP A 155 -5.53 13.22 21.60
CA ASP A 155 -4.48 12.46 20.92
C ASP A 155 -5.00 11.81 19.62
N PRO A 156 -4.32 11.98 18.47
CA PRO A 156 -4.67 11.32 17.22
C PRO A 156 -4.64 9.78 17.27
N VAL A 157 -3.89 9.17 18.19
CA VAL A 157 -3.84 7.70 18.38
C VAL A 157 -5.10 7.22 19.08
N THR A 158 -5.53 7.90 20.16
CA THR A 158 -6.77 7.55 20.88
C THR A 158 -8.02 7.73 20.01
N LEU A 159 -7.97 8.69 19.08
CA LEU A 159 -9.02 8.91 18.08
C LEU A 159 -9.01 7.89 16.92
N GLY A 160 -7.97 7.05 16.84
CA GLY A 160 -7.80 6.05 15.78
C GLY A 160 -7.39 6.62 14.42
N LEU A 161 -6.91 7.86 14.37
CA LEU A 161 -6.50 8.52 13.13
C LEU A 161 -5.12 8.02 12.67
N CYS A 162 -4.18 7.88 13.61
CA CYS A 162 -2.85 7.33 13.38
C CYS A 162 -2.56 6.13 14.30
N LYS A 163 -1.55 5.31 13.95
CA LYS A 163 -1.05 4.26 14.85
C LYS A 163 0.10 4.82 15.68
N GLN A 164 0.31 4.26 16.88
CA GLN A 164 1.45 4.63 17.74
C GLN A 164 2.78 4.60 16.98
N ILE A 165 3.02 3.50 16.24
CA ILE A 165 4.22 3.33 15.41
C ILE A 165 4.41 4.43 14.35
N ASP A 166 3.32 4.95 13.78
CA ASP A 166 3.39 5.97 12.74
C ASP A 166 3.67 7.34 13.37
N LEU A 167 3.11 7.62 14.56
CA LEU A 167 3.36 8.85 15.33
C LEU A 167 4.80 8.90 15.82
N ASP A 168 5.27 7.84 16.50
CA ASP A 168 6.63 7.77 17.05
C ASP A 168 7.70 7.87 15.95
N ALA A 169 7.46 7.22 14.81
CA ALA A 169 8.36 7.31 13.66
C ALA A 169 8.46 8.74 13.09
N GLU A 170 7.37 9.49 13.12
CA GLU A 170 7.33 10.84 12.57
C GLU A 170 7.88 11.88 13.54
N VAL A 171 7.65 11.69 14.85
CA VAL A 171 8.30 12.45 15.93
C VAL A 171 9.80 12.21 15.93
N LYS A 172 10.28 10.97 15.83
CA LYS A 172 11.72 10.67 15.77
C LYS A 172 12.40 11.31 14.55
N LYS A 173 11.72 11.35 13.41
CA LYS A 173 12.21 12.07 12.21
C LYS A 173 12.22 13.58 12.41
N ALA A 174 11.19 14.13 13.08
CA ALA A 174 11.10 15.55 13.37
C ALA A 174 12.20 15.98 14.35
N ALA A 175 12.41 15.24 15.44
CA ALA A 175 13.47 15.46 16.42
C ALA A 175 14.86 15.41 15.77
N LYS A 176 15.16 14.34 15.00
CA LYS A 176 16.44 14.24 14.26
C LYS A 176 16.65 15.42 13.31
N ARG A 177 15.59 15.93 12.70
CA ARG A 177 15.66 17.08 11.80
C ARG A 177 15.79 18.40 12.56
N ALA A 178 15.13 18.54 13.71
CA ALA A 178 15.26 19.70 14.58
C ALA A 178 16.70 19.81 15.11
N GLU A 179 17.29 18.68 15.50
CA GLU A 179 18.70 18.58 15.87
C GLU A 179 19.64 18.91 14.71
N ALA A 180 19.38 18.37 13.50
CA ALA A 180 20.18 18.68 12.32
C ALA A 180 20.08 20.15 11.85
N ASN A 181 18.94 20.80 12.11
CA ASN A 181 18.73 22.23 11.82
C ASN A 181 19.19 23.15 12.96
N ARG A 182 19.64 22.60 14.10
CA ARG A 182 20.16 23.39 15.20
C ARG A 182 21.57 23.88 14.83
N PRO A 183 21.85 25.20 14.87
CA PRO A 183 23.21 25.68 14.71
C PRO A 183 24.08 25.14 15.86
N PRO A 184 25.33 24.69 15.61
CA PRO A 184 26.21 24.18 16.65
C PRO A 184 26.46 25.30 17.69
N GLY A 185 25.90 25.15 18.89
CA GLY A 185 26.07 26.09 20.02
C GLY A 185 24.80 26.78 20.55
N ALA A 186 23.59 26.47 20.06
CA ALA A 186 22.37 27.01 20.67
C ALA A 186 21.99 26.23 21.96
N PRO A 187 21.64 26.92 23.07
CA PRO A 187 21.25 26.26 24.32
C PRO A 187 19.95 25.44 24.14
N GLU A 188 19.91 24.27 24.77
CA GLU A 188 18.76 23.36 24.77
C GLU A 188 17.47 24.10 25.21
N PRO A 189 16.35 23.96 24.48
CA PRO A 189 15.08 24.57 24.84
C PRO A 189 14.40 23.70 25.89
N GLY A 190 14.90 23.80 27.11
CA GLY A 190 14.38 23.15 28.29
C GLY A 190 15.34 23.51 29.39
N GLY A 191 14.89 24.33 30.34
CA GLY A 191 15.73 24.94 31.39
C GLY A 191 16.55 23.90 32.14
N GLY A 192 17.71 23.56 31.58
CA GLY A 192 18.79 22.92 32.29
C GLY A 192 19.15 23.88 33.40
N LEU A 193 19.05 23.39 34.62
CA LEU A 193 19.51 24.12 35.78
C LEU A 193 20.93 24.59 35.49
N LEU A 194 21.18 25.88 35.70
CA LEU A 194 22.54 26.42 35.65
C LEU A 194 23.43 25.55 36.53
N PRO A 195 24.70 25.30 36.15
CA PRO A 195 25.60 24.51 36.98
C PRO A 195 25.61 25.06 38.41
N ALA A 196 25.69 24.17 39.40
CA ALA A 196 25.57 24.53 40.83
C ALA A 196 26.53 25.66 41.27
N SER A 197 27.61 25.87 40.52
CA SER A 197 28.57 26.98 40.69
C SER A 197 27.99 28.37 40.41
N GLU A 198 26.98 28.50 39.55
CA GLU A 198 26.42 29.80 39.16
C GLU A 198 25.17 30.20 39.95
N THR A 199 24.46 29.23 40.54
CA THR A 199 23.17 29.48 41.23
C THR A 199 23.32 29.86 42.70
N VAL A 200 24.53 29.80 43.28
CA VAL A 200 24.77 30.13 44.69
C VAL A 200 25.81 31.25 44.83
N PRO A 201 25.42 32.54 44.84
CA PRO A 201 26.35 33.61 45.17
C PRO A 201 26.57 33.64 46.68
N GLY A 202 27.78 33.29 47.13
CA GLY A 202 28.28 33.69 48.46
C GLY A 202 28.54 32.61 49.49
N LEU A 203 28.66 31.33 49.13
CA LEU A 203 29.28 30.35 50.03
C LEU A 203 30.72 30.09 49.59
N GLY A 204 31.66 30.78 50.24
CA GLY A 204 33.07 30.41 50.19
C GLY A 204 33.29 28.98 50.72
N PRO A 205 34.52 28.43 50.55
CA PRO A 205 34.81 27.05 50.94
C PRO A 205 34.49 26.80 52.41
N GLN A 206 33.50 25.95 52.69
CA GLN A 206 33.25 25.43 54.03
C GLN A 206 34.36 24.43 54.37
N PRO A 207 35.13 24.64 55.45
CA PRO A 207 36.16 23.70 55.86
C PRO A 207 35.48 22.53 56.59
N GLY A 208 35.57 21.31 56.07
CA GLY A 208 35.19 20.13 56.86
C GLY A 208 34.71 18.87 56.14
N LEU A 209 34.73 18.78 54.81
CA LEU A 209 34.45 17.51 54.13
C LEU A 209 35.65 17.13 53.26
N GLU A 210 36.31 16.03 53.63
CA GLU A 210 37.42 15.48 52.87
C GLU A 210 36.97 15.09 51.46
N PRO A 211 37.81 15.31 50.44
CA PRO A 211 37.48 14.95 49.07
C PRO A 211 37.44 13.44 48.93
N VAL A 212 36.33 12.92 48.39
CA VAL A 212 36.29 11.56 47.86
C VAL A 212 37.33 11.48 46.75
N ARG A 213 38.36 10.64 46.92
CA ARG A 213 39.37 10.37 45.89
C ARG A 213 38.67 9.91 44.61
N GLU A 214 38.89 10.64 43.53
CA GLU A 214 38.58 10.16 42.18
C GLU A 214 39.36 8.86 41.94
N ARG A 215 38.64 7.76 41.75
CA ARG A 215 39.23 6.47 41.37
C ARG A 215 39.73 6.58 39.94
N SER A 216 40.97 6.17 39.70
CA SER A 216 41.56 6.23 38.37
C SER A 216 40.96 5.15 37.49
N GLU A 217 40.77 5.45 36.19
CA GLU A 217 40.20 4.57 35.16
C GLU A 217 40.83 3.16 35.16
N ALA A 218 42.11 3.05 35.52
CA ALA A 218 42.83 1.78 35.63
C ALA A 218 42.33 0.85 36.76
N GLU A 219 41.77 1.39 37.84
CA GLU A 219 41.19 0.59 38.94
C GLU A 219 39.82 0.05 38.57
N GLU A 220 39.02 0.81 37.80
CA GLU A 220 37.72 0.38 37.29
C GLU A 220 37.88 -0.69 36.19
N GLU A 221 38.87 -0.55 35.31
CA GLU A 221 39.18 -1.55 34.29
C GLU A 221 39.62 -2.89 34.89
N ALA A 222 40.38 -2.87 35.99
CA ALA A 222 40.83 -4.08 36.68
C ALA A 222 39.66 -4.83 37.36
N GLU A 223 38.69 -4.11 37.93
CA GLU A 223 37.49 -4.72 38.53
C GLU A 223 36.56 -5.32 37.47
N VAL A 224 36.40 -4.67 36.32
CA VAL A 224 35.58 -5.19 35.22
C VAL A 224 36.22 -6.46 34.62
N PHE A 225 37.55 -6.51 34.50
CA PHE A 225 38.26 -7.71 34.07
C PHE A 225 38.17 -8.85 35.09
N ALA A 226 38.22 -8.54 36.39
CA ALA A 226 38.07 -9.54 37.46
C ALA A 226 36.65 -10.13 37.52
N ASN A 227 35.62 -9.31 37.29
CA ASN A 227 34.24 -9.79 37.20
C ASN A 227 33.97 -10.60 35.93
N LEU A 228 34.59 -10.23 34.81
CA LEU A 228 34.49 -11.02 33.57
C LEU A 228 35.14 -12.39 33.74
N GLN A 229 36.26 -12.48 34.46
CA GLN A 229 36.97 -13.74 34.74
C GLN A 229 36.18 -14.67 35.68
N LYS A 230 35.42 -14.11 36.63
CA LYS A 230 34.50 -14.88 37.49
C LYS A 230 33.30 -15.47 36.75
N LEU A 231 32.90 -14.88 35.63
CA LEU A 231 31.81 -15.37 34.78
C LEU A 231 32.24 -16.49 33.81
N THR A 232 33.55 -16.68 33.60
CA THR A 232 34.09 -17.71 32.68
C THR A 232 34.63 -18.96 33.38
N SER A 233 34.71 -19.00 34.72
CA SER A 233 35.17 -20.18 35.45
C SER A 233 34.13 -20.70 36.45
N GLY A 234 33.48 -21.82 36.13
CA GLY A 234 32.90 -22.71 37.16
C GLY A 234 31.48 -23.18 36.87
N GLN A 235 31.38 -24.42 36.40
CA GLN A 235 30.18 -25.20 36.15
C GLN A 235 29.86 -26.12 37.36
N GLU A 236 28.56 -26.28 37.61
CA GLU A 236 27.83 -27.48 38.08
C GLU A 236 27.72 -27.94 39.56
N VAL A 237 26.45 -28.30 39.82
CA VAL A 237 25.76 -29.25 40.73
C VAL A 237 25.44 -28.98 42.21
N ASP A 238 24.14 -29.20 42.46
CA ASP A 238 23.45 -29.86 43.59
C ASP A 238 23.08 -29.08 44.87
N GLY A 239 21.79 -29.18 45.20
CA GLY A 239 21.29 -29.19 46.59
C GLY A 239 20.31 -28.08 46.96
N GLU A 240 19.01 -28.44 46.99
CA GLU A 240 18.02 -28.11 48.04
C GLU A 240 17.93 -26.68 48.60
N SER A 241 16.77 -26.03 48.43
CA SER A 241 15.82 -25.74 49.53
C SER A 241 14.83 -24.61 49.20
N GLU A 242 13.57 -24.89 49.57
CA GLU A 242 12.54 -23.96 50.06
C GLU A 242 12.19 -22.72 49.22
N ASN A 243 11.17 -22.90 48.37
CA ASN A 243 10.34 -21.82 47.86
C ASN A 243 9.32 -21.41 48.93
N ASP A 244 9.45 -20.18 49.44
CA ASP A 244 8.42 -19.49 50.21
C ASP A 244 7.93 -18.30 49.36
N GLN A 245 6.76 -18.45 48.74
CA GLN A 245 6.01 -17.36 48.14
C GLN A 245 4.51 -17.57 48.45
N PRO A 246 3.82 -16.58 49.05
CA PRO A 246 2.42 -16.73 49.42
C PRO A 246 1.46 -16.55 48.24
N ASP A 247 0.42 -17.38 48.27
CA ASP A 247 -0.71 -17.48 47.35
C ASP A 247 -1.42 -16.16 47.02
N VAL A 248 -1.66 -15.95 45.72
CA VAL A 248 -2.81 -15.18 45.23
C VAL A 248 -3.46 -15.93 44.08
N VAL A 249 -4.60 -16.52 44.40
CA VAL A 249 -5.42 -17.42 43.58
C VAL A 249 -6.13 -16.66 42.47
N PHE A 250 -5.97 -17.10 41.22
CA PHE A 250 -6.90 -16.81 40.12
C PHE A 250 -7.53 -18.14 39.66
N PRO A 251 -8.87 -18.24 39.55
CA PRO A 251 -9.53 -19.51 39.24
C PRO A 251 -9.43 -19.87 37.75
N GLU A 252 -9.04 -21.12 37.50
CA GLU A 252 -9.25 -21.84 36.24
C GLU A 252 -10.75 -22.04 35.99
N LEU A 253 -11.20 -21.73 34.78
CA LEU A 253 -12.49 -22.17 34.25
C LEU A 253 -12.22 -23.17 33.13
N SER A 254 -12.59 -24.41 33.41
CA SER A 254 -12.60 -25.55 32.51
C SER A 254 -13.76 -25.50 31.53
N ASP A 255 -13.52 -26.17 30.40
CA ASP A 255 -14.45 -26.47 29.32
C ASP A 255 -15.69 -27.29 29.74
N ASP A 256 -16.62 -27.36 28.79
CA ASP A 256 -17.83 -28.22 28.65
C ASP A 256 -19.15 -27.64 29.19
N ASP A 257 -20.01 -27.18 28.27
CA ASP A 257 -21.29 -27.86 27.99
C ASP A 257 -21.96 -27.32 26.70
N GLU A 258 -22.48 -28.26 25.91
CA GLU A 258 -23.23 -28.04 24.69
C GLU A 258 -24.70 -27.68 24.96
N SER A 259 -25.28 -26.84 24.11
CA SER A 259 -26.70 -26.98 23.72
C SER A 259 -27.03 -26.23 22.43
N GLU A 260 -27.15 -26.99 21.33
CA GLU A 260 -28.24 -26.99 20.31
C GLU A 260 -29.33 -25.88 20.45
N LEU A 261 -29.77 -25.07 19.48
CA LEU A 261 -30.20 -25.16 18.06
C LEU A 261 -30.74 -23.73 17.65
N PRO A 262 -31.33 -23.43 16.46
CA PRO A 262 -31.37 -24.10 15.15
C PRO A 262 -30.92 -23.19 13.97
N ALA A 263 -30.79 -23.82 12.82
CA ALA A 263 -30.51 -23.22 11.51
C ALA A 263 -31.71 -22.47 10.92
N GLU A 264 -31.47 -21.26 10.40
CA GLU A 264 -32.29 -20.64 9.36
C GLU A 264 -31.40 -20.17 8.21
N SER A 265 -31.82 -20.59 7.01
CA SER A 265 -31.25 -20.34 5.70
C SER A 265 -31.39 -18.88 5.27
N ALA A 266 -30.32 -18.29 4.73
CA ALA A 266 -30.41 -17.08 3.91
C ALA A 266 -29.35 -17.08 2.79
N ASP A 267 -29.85 -17.45 1.62
CA ASP A 267 -29.59 -16.93 0.28
C ASP A 267 -28.15 -16.67 -0.21
N GLU A 268 -27.84 -17.50 -1.20
CA GLU A 268 -26.71 -17.49 -2.10
C GLU A 268 -26.87 -16.34 -3.10
N THR A 269 -26.03 -15.31 -3.00
CA THR A 269 -25.88 -14.31 -4.08
C THR A 269 -24.52 -14.47 -4.74
N THR A 270 -24.58 -15.05 -5.92
CA THR A 270 -23.49 -15.28 -6.87
C THR A 270 -22.90 -13.95 -7.34
N ALA A 271 -21.69 -13.64 -6.87
CA ALA A 271 -20.85 -12.61 -7.46
C ALA A 271 -20.08 -13.23 -8.62
N ALA A 272 -20.54 -12.96 -9.83
CA ALA A 272 -19.88 -13.33 -11.08
C ALA A 272 -18.48 -12.72 -11.16
N GLU A 273 -17.46 -13.58 -11.15
CA GLU A 273 -16.12 -13.26 -11.61
C GLU A 273 -16.15 -13.08 -13.14
N ALA A 274 -15.99 -11.84 -13.60
CA ALA A 274 -15.71 -11.56 -15.01
C ALA A 274 -14.20 -11.66 -15.22
N GLY A 275 -13.79 -12.76 -15.85
CA GLY A 275 -12.43 -13.02 -16.29
C GLY A 275 -11.91 -11.97 -17.27
N GLU A 276 -10.65 -11.63 -17.08
CA GLU A 276 -9.85 -10.82 -17.99
C GLU A 276 -9.19 -11.75 -19.01
N GLU A 277 -9.84 -11.90 -20.16
CA GLU A 277 -9.24 -12.41 -21.39
C GLU A 277 -9.30 -11.28 -22.43
N THR A 278 -8.14 -10.78 -22.83
CA THR A 278 -8.01 -9.91 -24.02
C THR A 278 -7.23 -10.69 -25.07
N SER A 279 -7.96 -11.49 -25.85
CA SER A 279 -7.51 -11.95 -27.16
C SER A 279 -7.93 -10.92 -28.20
N ASP A 280 -6.96 -10.48 -29.00
CA ASP A 280 -7.13 -9.70 -30.22
C ASP A 280 -8.10 -10.42 -31.18
N GLU A 281 -9.37 -10.01 -31.20
CA GLU A 281 -10.30 -10.33 -32.28
C GLU A 281 -11.24 -9.14 -32.54
N ALA A 282 -11.30 -8.70 -33.80
CA ALA A 282 -11.89 -7.44 -34.22
C ALA A 282 -13.42 -7.43 -34.01
N ALA A 283 -13.87 -6.86 -32.89
CA ALA A 283 -15.28 -6.57 -32.66
C ALA A 283 -15.79 -5.54 -33.70
N PRO A 284 -16.98 -5.75 -34.30
CA PRO A 284 -17.60 -4.76 -35.19
C PRO A 284 -17.86 -3.50 -34.39
N ALA A 285 -17.52 -2.33 -34.95
CA ALA A 285 -17.76 -1.05 -34.31
C ALA A 285 -19.27 -0.93 -34.02
N GLU A 286 -19.65 -0.96 -32.75
CA GLU A 286 -21.01 -0.63 -32.34
C GLU A 286 -21.34 0.75 -32.89
N ASP A 287 -22.52 0.91 -33.49
CA ASP A 287 -22.94 2.16 -34.15
C ASP A 287 -22.97 3.34 -33.16
N TYR A 288 -23.10 3.07 -31.84
CA TYR A 288 -23.21 4.09 -30.77
C TYR A 288 -24.29 5.17 -31.03
N GLY A 289 -25.17 4.98 -32.02
CA GLY A 289 -26.16 5.93 -32.51
C GLY A 289 -25.64 6.94 -33.53
N LEU A 290 -24.55 6.65 -34.25
CA LEU A 290 -23.94 7.53 -35.25
C LEU A 290 -24.77 7.57 -36.54
N SER A 291 -25.41 6.46 -36.92
CA SER A 291 -26.33 6.35 -38.06
C SER A 291 -27.47 7.37 -38.07
N ALA A 292 -27.86 7.90 -36.89
CA ALA A 292 -28.87 8.96 -36.79
C ALA A 292 -28.38 10.33 -37.30
N TYR A 293 -27.07 10.52 -37.46
CA TYR A 293 -26.46 11.79 -37.84
C TYR A 293 -25.69 11.73 -39.16
N ILE A 294 -25.03 10.60 -39.42
CA ILE A 294 -24.17 10.38 -40.59
C ILE A 294 -24.30 8.92 -41.04
N ASP A 295 -24.65 8.74 -42.31
CA ASP A 295 -24.66 7.46 -43.00
C ASP A 295 -24.22 7.69 -44.47
N PRO A 296 -23.15 7.05 -44.98
CA PRO A 296 -22.27 6.09 -44.33
C PRO A 296 -21.23 6.74 -43.39
N PHE A 297 -20.87 6.04 -42.31
CA PHE A 297 -19.80 6.46 -41.39
C PHE A 297 -18.56 5.56 -41.50
N ASP A 298 -17.42 6.11 -41.09
CA ASP A 298 -16.14 5.42 -41.13
C ASP A 298 -15.89 4.62 -39.85
N ALA A 299 -15.96 3.29 -39.96
CA ALA A 299 -15.79 2.38 -38.82
C ALA A 299 -14.38 2.42 -38.21
N ASP A 300 -13.34 2.72 -38.99
CA ASP A 300 -11.97 2.76 -38.48
C ASP A 300 -11.70 4.04 -37.69
N ALA A 301 -12.27 5.16 -38.13
CA ALA A 301 -12.27 6.39 -37.34
C ALA A 301 -13.02 6.21 -36.01
N VAL A 302 -14.15 5.48 -36.00
CA VAL A 302 -14.88 5.15 -34.76
C VAL A 302 -14.02 4.32 -33.81
N LYS A 303 -13.35 3.27 -34.30
CA LYS A 303 -12.43 2.45 -33.48
C LYS A 303 -11.32 3.29 -32.85
N ALA A 304 -10.74 4.22 -33.60
CA ALA A 304 -9.69 5.11 -33.09
C ALA A 304 -10.22 6.04 -31.98
N ILE A 305 -11.43 6.56 -32.13
CA ILE A 305 -12.10 7.38 -31.11
C ILE A 305 -12.41 6.55 -29.86
N VAL A 306 -12.90 5.32 -30.02
CA VAL A 306 -13.16 4.40 -28.89
C VAL A 306 -11.87 4.11 -28.12
N LYS A 307 -10.77 3.83 -28.83
CA LYS A 307 -9.44 3.64 -28.23
C LYS A 307 -8.95 4.89 -27.48
N PHE A 308 -9.19 6.08 -28.02
CA PHE A 308 -8.86 7.34 -27.34
C PHE A 308 -9.68 7.56 -26.07
N CYS A 309 -10.99 7.29 -26.11
CA CYS A 309 -11.86 7.43 -24.95
C CYS A 309 -11.54 6.41 -23.85
N GLY A 310 -11.12 5.19 -24.22
CA GLY A 310 -10.55 4.18 -23.32
C GLY A 310 -11.38 3.95 -22.05
N ILE A 311 -10.78 4.21 -20.87
CA ILE A 311 -11.41 4.00 -19.56
C ILE A 311 -12.68 4.86 -19.38
N ALA A 312 -12.78 6.02 -20.04
CA ALA A 312 -13.95 6.89 -19.90
C ALA A 312 -15.25 6.20 -20.32
N LEU A 313 -15.19 5.28 -21.30
CA LEU A 313 -16.36 4.54 -21.79
C LEU A 313 -16.82 3.44 -20.84
N ARG A 314 -16.02 3.05 -19.84
CA ARG A 314 -16.40 2.02 -18.85
C ARG A 314 -17.44 2.51 -17.85
N SER A 315 -17.68 3.82 -17.78
CA SER A 315 -18.68 4.42 -16.89
C SER A 315 -19.84 5.02 -17.68
N ALA A 316 -21.06 4.86 -17.17
CA ALA A 316 -22.27 5.38 -17.83
C ALA A 316 -22.27 6.91 -17.99
N ASP A 317 -21.67 7.63 -17.04
CA ASP A 317 -21.55 9.10 -17.10
C ASP A 317 -20.39 9.54 -18.00
N GLY A 318 -19.27 8.80 -18.00
CA GLY A 318 -18.10 9.11 -18.82
C GLY A 318 -18.30 8.86 -20.31
N SER A 319 -19.25 7.99 -20.68
CA SER A 319 -19.64 7.75 -22.07
C SER A 319 -20.55 8.85 -22.64
N LEU A 320 -20.98 9.82 -21.83
CA LEU A 320 -21.85 10.92 -22.24
C LEU A 320 -21.14 12.28 -22.18
N VAL A 321 -21.61 13.23 -23.00
CA VAL A 321 -21.12 14.62 -23.00
C VAL A 321 -22.26 15.56 -22.63
N SER A 322 -22.04 16.37 -21.58
CA SER A 322 -22.99 17.38 -21.14
C SER A 322 -22.66 18.75 -21.74
N CYS A 323 -23.47 19.19 -22.71
CA CYS A 323 -23.35 20.52 -23.32
C CYS A 323 -23.66 21.69 -22.37
N SER A 324 -24.30 21.42 -21.22
CA SER A 324 -24.60 22.44 -20.21
C SER A 324 -23.42 22.72 -19.28
N SER A 325 -22.42 21.83 -19.23
CA SER A 325 -21.28 21.96 -18.33
C SER A 325 -20.08 22.58 -19.03
N LYS A 326 -19.70 23.80 -18.63
CA LYS A 326 -18.53 24.49 -19.18
C LYS A 326 -17.23 23.71 -18.97
N ASP A 327 -17.10 23.01 -17.84
CA ASP A 327 -15.92 22.19 -17.54
C ASP A 327 -15.79 20.97 -18.48
N GLU A 328 -16.91 20.37 -18.86
CA GLU A 328 -16.90 19.26 -19.83
C GLU A 328 -16.50 19.77 -21.22
N LEU A 329 -17.04 20.91 -21.66
CA LEU A 329 -16.67 21.52 -22.94
C LEU A 329 -15.18 21.89 -22.97
N ASN A 330 -14.67 22.49 -21.91
CA ASN A 330 -13.24 22.80 -21.75
C ASN A 330 -12.38 21.52 -21.88
N ARG A 331 -12.80 20.40 -21.27
CA ARG A 331 -12.07 19.13 -21.37
C ARG A 331 -12.09 18.57 -22.80
N VAL A 332 -13.20 18.69 -23.52
CA VAL A 332 -13.29 18.30 -24.93
C VAL A 332 -12.34 19.14 -25.77
N ARG A 333 -12.33 20.47 -25.59
CA ARG A 333 -11.40 21.36 -26.28
C ARG A 333 -9.94 20.99 -26.02
N GLU A 334 -9.54 20.90 -24.75
CA GLU A 334 -8.14 20.65 -24.37
C GLU A 334 -7.68 19.24 -24.73
N SER A 335 -8.52 18.22 -24.49
CA SER A 335 -8.10 16.83 -24.63
C SER A 335 -8.30 16.27 -26.02
N PHE A 336 -9.39 16.64 -26.69
CA PHE A 336 -9.69 16.10 -28.02
C PHE A 336 -9.21 17.05 -29.11
N LEU A 337 -9.68 18.31 -29.15
CA LEU A 337 -9.35 19.24 -30.24
C LEU A 337 -7.87 19.63 -30.24
N LYS A 338 -7.33 20.08 -29.10
CA LYS A 338 -5.93 20.51 -29.01
C LYS A 338 -4.94 19.35 -28.96
N LYS A 339 -5.18 18.32 -28.14
CA LYS A 339 -4.21 17.22 -27.98
C LYS A 339 -4.34 16.12 -29.03
N LYS A 340 -5.56 15.66 -29.36
CA LYS A 340 -5.75 14.53 -30.29
C LYS A 340 -5.80 14.98 -31.76
N LEU A 341 -6.48 16.08 -32.06
CA LEU A 341 -6.56 16.65 -33.42
C LEU A 341 -5.50 17.73 -33.70
N ALA A 342 -4.63 18.02 -32.72
CA ALA A 342 -3.53 18.97 -32.83
C ALA A 342 -3.94 20.36 -33.38
N ARG A 343 -5.14 20.84 -33.04
CA ARG A 343 -5.64 22.15 -33.50
C ARG A 343 -4.94 23.29 -32.76
N THR A 344 -4.49 24.28 -33.52
CA THR A 344 -3.82 25.50 -33.03
C THR A 344 -4.69 26.75 -33.21
N GLU A 345 -5.98 26.57 -33.49
CA GLU A 345 -6.94 27.68 -33.61
C GLU A 345 -7.22 28.31 -32.25
N ASP A 346 -7.78 29.52 -32.28
CA ASP A 346 -8.18 30.24 -31.08
C ASP A 346 -9.25 29.49 -30.28
N ASP A 347 -9.17 29.60 -28.95
CA ASP A 347 -10.05 28.90 -28.02
C ASP A 347 -11.54 29.22 -28.24
N GLU A 348 -11.84 30.43 -28.72
CA GLU A 348 -13.20 30.88 -29.05
C GLU A 348 -13.76 30.18 -30.30
N ALA A 349 -12.92 29.93 -31.31
CA ALA A 349 -13.31 29.23 -32.52
C ALA A 349 -13.60 27.75 -32.23
N LEU A 350 -12.77 27.13 -31.38
CA LEU A 350 -12.98 25.76 -30.92
C LEU A 350 -14.26 25.63 -30.07
N ASP A 351 -14.53 26.60 -29.20
CA ASP A 351 -15.76 26.63 -28.40
C ASP A 351 -17.00 26.84 -29.28
N ALA A 352 -16.92 27.69 -30.32
CA ALA A 352 -18.00 27.86 -31.29
C ALA A 352 -18.28 26.54 -32.05
N ALA A 353 -17.22 25.82 -32.46
CA ALA A 353 -17.36 24.55 -33.13
C ALA A 353 -18.06 23.49 -32.24
N ILE A 354 -17.72 23.46 -30.95
CA ILE A 354 -18.36 22.61 -29.94
C ILE A 354 -19.84 23.00 -29.74
N ALA A 355 -20.14 24.30 -29.67
CA ALA A 355 -21.50 24.79 -29.50
C ALA A 355 -22.42 24.37 -30.67
N ASP A 356 -21.93 24.42 -31.90
CA ASP A 356 -22.68 23.98 -33.08
C ASP A 356 -23.01 22.48 -33.04
N ILE A 357 -22.08 21.63 -32.57
CA ILE A 357 -22.36 20.20 -32.40
C ILE A 357 -23.36 19.96 -31.26
N CYS A 358 -23.27 20.75 -30.19
CA CYS A 358 -24.26 20.73 -29.12
C CYS A 358 -25.67 21.08 -29.60
N GLU A 359 -25.79 22.03 -30.53
CA GLU A 359 -27.06 22.38 -31.19
C GLU A 359 -27.52 21.26 -32.14
N ARG A 360 -26.62 20.67 -32.94
CA ARG A 360 -26.91 19.54 -33.83
C ARG A 360 -27.44 18.31 -33.07
N MET A 361 -26.96 18.08 -31.84
CA MET A 361 -27.40 16.97 -30.99
C MET A 361 -28.44 17.39 -29.93
N LYS A 362 -29.11 18.53 -30.05
CA LYS A 362 -30.03 19.05 -29.01
C LYS A 362 -31.17 18.10 -28.67
N ASP A 363 -31.72 17.42 -29.67
CA ASP A 363 -32.87 16.51 -29.52
C ASP A 363 -32.49 15.23 -28.78
N ASN A 364 -31.20 14.87 -28.79
CA ASN A 364 -30.71 13.71 -28.06
C ASN A 364 -30.32 14.08 -26.63
N ARG A 365 -31.08 13.54 -25.66
CA ARG A 365 -30.80 13.71 -24.23
C ARG A 365 -29.54 12.98 -23.79
N ARG A 366 -29.15 11.90 -24.48
CA ARG A 366 -27.96 11.08 -24.19
C ARG A 366 -26.95 11.22 -25.32
N LYS A 367 -26.20 12.32 -25.29
CA LYS A 367 -25.15 12.60 -26.28
C LYS A 367 -23.93 11.70 -26.02
N HIS A 368 -23.82 10.61 -26.77
CA HIS A 368 -22.71 9.67 -26.62
C HIS A 368 -21.38 10.32 -27.05
N ARG A 369 -20.33 10.14 -26.25
CA ARG A 369 -19.03 10.80 -26.42
C ARG A 369 -18.36 10.43 -27.74
N VAL A 370 -18.49 9.17 -28.16
CA VAL A 370 -17.93 8.68 -29.44
C VAL A 370 -18.58 9.40 -30.62
N VAL A 371 -19.91 9.52 -30.62
CA VAL A 371 -20.67 10.24 -31.65
C VAL A 371 -20.28 11.72 -31.64
N PHE A 372 -20.22 12.33 -30.46
CA PHE A 372 -19.85 13.75 -30.31
C PHE A 372 -18.45 14.05 -30.89
N TYR A 373 -17.48 13.17 -30.64
CA TYR A 373 -16.11 13.31 -31.17
C TYR A 373 -16.03 13.05 -32.66
N TYR A 374 -16.82 12.11 -33.17
CA TYR A 374 -16.88 11.86 -34.60
C TYR A 374 -17.42 13.08 -35.36
N LEU A 375 -18.53 13.67 -34.88
CA LEU A 375 -19.12 14.87 -35.49
C LEU A 375 -18.16 16.07 -35.46
N LEU A 376 -17.38 16.24 -34.38
CA LEU A 376 -16.34 17.26 -34.32
C LEU A 376 -15.23 17.00 -35.34
N ALA A 377 -14.76 15.75 -35.44
CA ALA A 377 -13.71 15.41 -36.39
C ALA A 377 -14.17 15.54 -37.86
N GLU A 378 -15.44 15.23 -38.16
CA GLU A 378 -16.06 15.48 -39.46
C GLU A 378 -16.05 16.98 -39.78
N LYS A 379 -16.48 17.83 -38.83
CA LYS A 379 -16.54 19.29 -39.03
C LYS A 379 -15.18 19.92 -39.37
N PHE A 380 -14.10 19.35 -38.83
CA PHE A 380 -12.74 19.80 -39.12
C PHE A 380 -12.07 19.03 -40.28
N GLU A 381 -12.79 18.11 -40.95
CA GLU A 381 -12.29 17.24 -42.03
C GLU A 381 -11.06 16.40 -41.61
N MET A 382 -10.99 16.04 -40.32
CA MET A 382 -9.84 15.33 -39.71
C MET A 382 -10.10 13.84 -39.46
N LEU A 383 -11.08 13.24 -40.14
CA LEU A 383 -11.42 11.82 -39.96
C LEU A 383 -10.26 10.89 -40.37
N GLU A 384 -9.52 11.23 -41.42
CA GLU A 384 -8.34 10.46 -41.86
C GLU A 384 -7.18 10.50 -40.85
N ALA A 385 -6.97 11.65 -40.21
CA ALA A 385 -5.92 11.81 -39.21
C ALA A 385 -6.19 11.02 -37.91
N LEU A 386 -7.43 10.57 -37.70
CA LEU A 386 -7.77 9.71 -36.56
C LEU A 386 -7.41 8.24 -36.83
N LYS A 387 -7.34 7.80 -38.08
CA LYS A 387 -7.06 6.42 -38.47
C LYS A 387 -5.59 6.03 -38.29
N GLY A 388 -4.68 7.00 -38.35
CA GLY A 388 -3.24 6.85 -38.09
C GLY A 388 -2.89 6.92 -36.61
#